data_AF-A0A918DF38-F1
#
_entry.id   AF-A0A918DF38-F1
#
_cell.length_a   1.000
_cell.length_b   1.000
_cell.length_c   1.000
_cell.angle_alpha   90.00
_cell.angle_beta   90.00
_cell.angle_gamma   90.00
#
_symmetry.space_group_name_H-M   'P 1'
#
loop_
_entity.id
_entity.type
_entity.pdbx_description
1 polymer ?
#
loop_
_entity_poly.entity_id
_entity_poly.type
_entity_poly.pdbx_seq_one_letter_code
_entity_poly.pdbx_strand_id
1 'polypeptide(L)'
;MHADPDPTYTRPVEAKVKAMTLTAYLSGVAGMAVLQVVAADPSLISFLPDWVEAITLPLLPTALAAVAGWKARHTPRPDLPADQR
;
A
#
# COMPACT_ATOMS: atom_id res chain seq x y z
N MET A 1 29.04 -33.51 12.85
CA MET A 1 28.30 -32.24 12.69
C MET A 1 27.65 -32.27 11.33
N HIS A 2 26.37 -32.65 11.25
CA HIS A 2 25.61 -32.52 10.01
C HIS A 2 25.30 -31.03 9.86
N ALA A 3 25.87 -30.39 8.84
CA ALA A 3 25.45 -29.06 8.45
C ALA A 3 24.03 -29.20 7.89
N ASP A 4 23.05 -28.61 8.57
CA ASP A 4 21.73 -28.45 7.98
C ASP A 4 21.87 -27.68 6.66
N PRO A 5 21.15 -28.08 5.59
CA PRO A 5 21.26 -27.42 4.30
C PRO A 5 20.93 -25.94 4.43
N ASP A 6 21.79 -25.07 3.89
CA ASP A 6 21.58 -23.62 3.90
C ASP A 6 20.18 -23.29 3.34
N PRO A 7 19.36 -22.51 4.06
CA PRO A 7 18.05 -22.12 3.55
C PRO A 7 18.24 -21.30 2.26
N THR A 8 17.63 -21.74 1.17
CA THR A 8 17.62 -20.97 -0.07
C THR A 8 16.53 -19.90 0.03
N TYR A 9 16.91 -18.71 0.52
CA TYR A 9 16.01 -17.59 0.82
C TYR A 9 15.30 -16.98 -0.41
N THR A 10 15.64 -17.42 -1.62
CA THR A 10 15.32 -16.74 -2.88
C THR A 10 14.04 -17.24 -3.53
N ARG A 11 12.91 -17.22 -2.81
CA ARG A 11 11.59 -17.33 -3.47
C ARG A 11 11.19 -15.98 -4.09
N PRO A 12 10.78 -15.95 -5.37
CA PRO A 12 10.29 -14.74 -6.02
C PRO A 12 9.09 -14.12 -5.29
N VAL A 13 8.98 -12.79 -5.31
CA VAL A 13 7.80 -12.08 -4.80
C VAL A 13 6.55 -12.53 -5.57
N GLU A 14 5.49 -12.85 -4.82
CA GLU A 14 4.22 -13.32 -5.34
C GLU A 14 3.62 -12.32 -6.35
N ALA A 15 3.11 -12.83 -7.49
CA ALA A 15 2.57 -11.99 -8.56
C ALA A 15 1.43 -11.08 -8.08
N LYS A 16 0.56 -11.55 -7.17
CA LYS A 16 -0.50 -10.73 -6.56
C LYS A 16 0.04 -9.52 -5.80
N VAL A 17 1.20 -9.66 -5.17
CA VAL A 17 1.83 -8.56 -4.43
C VAL A 17 2.41 -7.55 -5.40
N LYS A 18 3.11 -8.00 -6.44
CA LYS A 18 3.61 -7.11 -7.51
C LYS A 18 2.48 -6.33 -8.18
N ALA A 19 1.38 -7.00 -8.51
CA ALA A 19 0.20 -6.38 -9.09
C ALA A 19 -0.37 -5.30 -8.15
N MET A 20 -0.53 -5.61 -6.87
CA MET A 20 -1.04 -4.65 -5.91
C MET A 20 -0.06 -3.51 -5.59
N THR A 21 1.25 -3.72 -5.66
CA THR A 21 2.24 -2.64 -5.58
C THR A 21 2.07 -1.67 -6.75
N LEU A 22 1.89 -2.19 -7.98
CA LEU A 22 1.60 -1.36 -9.14
C LEU A 22 0.27 -0.61 -8.97
N THR A 23 -0.77 -1.30 -8.51
CA THR A 23 -2.07 -0.67 -8.21
C THR A 23 -1.94 0.42 -7.15
N ALA A 24 -1.18 0.19 -6.07
CA ALA A 24 -0.93 1.18 -5.04
C ALA A 24 -0.27 2.43 -5.62
N TYR A 25 0.78 2.26 -6.42
CA TYR A 25 1.46 3.36 -7.10
C TYR A 25 0.50 4.15 -8.01
N LEU A 26 -0.22 3.46 -8.90
CA LEU A 26 -1.16 4.10 -9.82
C LEU A 26 -2.31 4.79 -9.08
N SER A 27 -2.83 4.18 -8.01
CA SER A 27 -3.85 4.80 -7.16
C SER A 27 -3.35 6.04 -6.44
N GLY A 28 -2.08 6.06 -6.02
CA GLY A 28 -1.44 7.24 -5.45
C GLY A 28 -1.32 8.37 -6.47
N VAL A 29 -0.87 8.06 -7.69
CA VAL A 29 -0.79 9.03 -8.80
C VAL A 29 -2.18 9.57 -9.15
N ALA A 30 -3.17 8.70 -9.29
CA ALA A 30 -4.56 9.10 -9.58
C ALA A 30 -5.15 9.93 -8.44
N GLY A 31 -4.92 9.53 -7.18
CA GLY A 31 -5.35 10.27 -6.00
C GLY A 31 -4.74 11.67 -5.96
N MET A 32 -3.44 11.80 -6.26
CA MET A 32 -2.79 13.11 -6.36
C MET A 32 -3.40 13.96 -7.47
N ALA A 33 -3.68 13.39 -8.64
CA ALA A 33 -4.34 14.12 -9.73
C ALA A 33 -5.72 14.66 -9.31
N VAL A 34 -6.52 13.86 -8.59
CA VAL A 34 -7.80 14.30 -8.03
C VAL A 34 -7.61 15.42 -7.01
N LEU A 35 -6.63 15.29 -6.10
CA LEU A 35 -6.35 16.34 -5.11
C LEU A 35 -5.91 17.66 -5.75
N GLN A 36 -5.20 17.62 -6.88
CA GLN A 36 -4.85 18.84 -7.64
C GLN A 36 -6.09 19.53 -8.22
N VAL A 37 -7.08 18.76 -8.70
CA VAL A 37 -8.35 19.33 -9.18
C VAL A 37 -9.12 19.99 -8.03
N VAL A 38 -9.19 19.34 -6.87
CA VAL A 38 -9.83 19.91 -5.66
C VAL A 38 -9.11 21.17 -5.19
N ALA A 39 -7.77 21.17 -5.23
CA ALA A 39 -6.98 22.36 -4.88
C ALA A 39 -7.19 23.53 -5.86
N ALA A 40 -7.49 23.24 -7.14
CA ALA A 40 -7.79 24.27 -8.14
C ALA A 40 -9.20 24.84 -8.03
N ASP A 41 -10.15 24.07 -7.49
CA ASP A 41 -11.53 24.51 -7.24
C ASP A 41 -12.04 24.01 -5.86
N PRO A 42 -11.76 24.77 -4.78
CA PRO A 42 -12.19 24.39 -3.43
C PRO A 42 -13.70 24.34 -3.25
N SER A 43 -14.49 24.94 -4.16
CA SER A 43 -15.95 24.90 -4.07
C SER A 43 -16.50 23.47 -4.16
N LEU A 44 -15.74 22.54 -4.77
CA LEU A 44 -16.05 21.11 -4.89
C LEU A 44 -16.19 20.41 -3.53
N ILE A 45 -15.55 20.93 -2.48
CA ILE A 45 -15.58 20.38 -1.12
C ILE A 45 -16.09 21.39 -0.09
N SER A 46 -16.71 22.49 -0.53
CA SER A 46 -17.21 23.57 0.34
C SER A 46 -18.23 23.15 1.41
N PHE A 47 -18.77 21.94 1.31
CA PHE A 47 -19.64 21.36 2.35
C PHE A 47 -18.86 20.77 3.54
N LEU A 48 -17.54 20.54 3.40
CA LEU A 48 -16.68 20.11 4.50
C LEU A 48 -16.22 21.33 5.31
N PRO A 49 -16.25 21.27 6.65
CA PRO A 49 -15.58 22.26 7.48
C PRO A 49 -14.06 22.21 7.28
N ASP A 50 -13.41 23.39 7.27
CA ASP A 50 -11.97 23.55 7.01
C ASP A 50 -11.07 22.62 7.85
N TRP A 51 -11.43 22.37 9.11
CA TRP A 51 -10.65 21.51 10.00
C TRP A 51 -10.72 20.03 9.61
N VAL A 52 -11.81 19.59 8.99
CA VAL A 52 -11.97 18.21 8.50
C VAL A 52 -11.16 18.04 7.23
N GLU A 53 -11.20 19.03 6.33
CA GLU A 53 -10.40 19.05 5.11
C GLU A 53 -8.90 18.90 5.42
N ALA A 54 -8.38 19.71 6.34
CA ALA A 54 -6.97 19.73 6.72
C ALA A 54 -6.45 18.38 7.24
N ILE A 55 -7.32 17.54 7.79
CA ILE A 55 -6.98 16.20 8.30
C ILE A 55 -7.21 15.14 7.21
N THR A 56 -8.33 15.20 6.48
CA THR A 56 -8.75 14.11 5.58
C THR A 56 -8.02 14.09 4.25
N LEU A 57 -7.76 15.24 3.63
CA LEU A 57 -7.05 15.31 2.35
C LEU A 57 -5.64 14.69 2.39
N PRO A 58 -4.76 14.99 3.39
CA PRO A 58 -3.45 14.37 3.45
C PRO A 58 -3.49 12.88 3.83
N LEU A 59 -4.59 12.39 4.40
CA LEU A 59 -4.78 10.97 4.71
C LEU A 59 -5.24 10.15 3.50
N LEU A 60 -5.72 10.78 2.43
CA LEU A 60 -6.26 10.06 1.28
C LEU A 60 -5.21 9.17 0.58
N PRO A 61 -3.98 9.63 0.31
CA PRO A 61 -2.95 8.79 -0.32
C PRO A 61 -2.53 7.61 0.57
N THR A 62 -2.44 7.84 1.89
CA THR A 62 -2.04 6.80 2.85
C THR A 62 -3.14 5.75 3.01
N ALA A 63 -4.41 6.15 3.02
CA ALA A 63 -5.55 5.24 3.05
C ALA A 63 -5.59 4.33 1.79
N LEU A 64 -5.37 4.89 0.60
CA LEU A 64 -5.30 4.13 -0.64
C LEU A 64 -4.17 3.08 -0.61
N ALA A 65 -2.98 3.49 -0.16
CA ALA A 65 -1.84 2.59 0.00
C ALA A 65 -2.13 1.48 1.03
N ALA A 66 -2.76 1.81 2.15
CA ALA A 66 -3.12 0.84 3.19
C ALA A 66 -4.11 -0.21 2.68
N VAL A 67 -5.14 0.20 1.96
CA VAL A 67 -6.13 -0.72 1.35
C VAL A 67 -5.46 -1.64 0.32
N ALA A 68 -4.56 -1.10 -0.50
CA ALA A 68 -3.83 -1.89 -1.48
C ALA A 68 -2.94 -2.96 -0.81
N GLY A 69 -2.21 -2.59 0.25
CA GLY A 69 -1.39 -3.50 1.03
C GLY A 69 -2.21 -4.56 1.77
N TRP A 70 -3.36 -4.20 2.34
CA TRP A 70 -4.23 -5.13 3.06
C TRP A 70 -4.79 -6.23 2.15
N LYS A 71 -5.13 -5.90 0.90
CA LYS A 71 -5.62 -6.89 -0.09
C LYS A 71 -4.54 -7.87 -0.58
N ALA A 72 -3.27 -7.46 -0.60
CA ALA A 72 -2.15 -8.33 -1.01
C ALA A 72 -1.20 -8.67 0.14
N ARG A 73 -1.74 -9.27 1.21
CA ARG A 73 -0.89 -9.88 2.23
C ARG A 73 -0.04 -11.00 1.65
N HIS A 74 1.24 -11.00 2.03
CA HIS A 74 2.15 -12.11 1.80
C HIS A 74 1.60 -13.39 2.44
N THR A 75 1.80 -14.49 1.74
CA THR A 75 1.59 -15.81 2.34
C THR A 75 2.73 -16.10 3.31
N PRO A 76 2.45 -16.66 4.52
CA PRO A 76 3.50 -17.12 5.40
C PRO A 76 4.41 -18.11 4.67
N ARG A 77 5.72 -18.05 4.90
CA ARG A 77 6.69 -18.96 4.28
C ARG A 77 6.83 -20.23 5.11
N PRO A 78 6.17 -21.36 4.75
CA PRO A 78 6.31 -22.61 5.51
C PRO A 78 7.72 -23.20 5.39
N ASP A 79 8.46 -22.78 4.37
CA ASP A 79 9.84 -23.18 4.10
C ASP A 79 10.86 -22.58 5.08
N LEU A 80 10.51 -21.52 5.82
CA LEU A 80 11.41 -20.94 6.82
C LEU A 80 11.35 -21.69 8.15
N PRO A 81 12.49 -21.78 8.87
CA PRO A 81 12.55 -22.19 10.28
C PRO A 81 11.57 -21.41 11.16
N ALA A 82 11.08 -22.01 12.25
CA ALA A 82 10.01 -21.43 13.07
C ALA A 82 10.41 -20.11 13.77
N ASP A 83 11.70 -19.90 14.02
CA ASP A 83 12.29 -18.66 14.53
C ASP A 83 12.37 -17.53 13.48
N GLN A 84 12.15 -17.85 12.19
CA GLN A 84 12.25 -16.94 11.05
C GLN A 84 10.92 -16.71 10.32
N ARG A 85 9.82 -17.29 10.82
CA ARG A 85 8.47 -17.16 10.22
C ARG A 85 7.70 -15.93 10.69
#